data_AF-A0A7X6MW34-F1
#
_entry.id   AF-A0A7X6MW34-F1
#
_cell.length_a   1.000
_cell.length_b   1.000
_cell.length_c   1.000
_cell.angle_alpha   90.00
_cell.angle_beta   90.00
_cell.angle_gamma   90.00
#
_symmetry.space_group_name_H-M   'P 1'
#
loop_
_entity.id
_entity.type
_entity.pdbx_description
1 polymer ?
#
loop_
_entity_poly.entity_id
_entity_poly.type
_entity_poly.pdbx_seq_one_letter_code
_entity_poly.pdbx_strand_id
1 'polypeptide(L)' 'MTQIIVHSFIRNGEPCVAAVVFASENSQAISEKMAELQNLYPYDYLAIYDLPLDTDLSKLPHYPSLAVGKGEISK' A
#
# COMPACT_ATOMS: atom_id res chain seq x y z
N MET A 1 -9.96 -5.08 -14.00
CA MET A 1 -9.45 -3.83 -13.37
C MET A 1 -8.50 -4.29 -12.30
N THR A 2 -7.23 -3.97 -12.44
CA THR A 2 -6.21 -4.45 -11.52
C THR A 2 -6.25 -3.63 -10.25
N GLN A 3 -6.23 -4.30 -9.10
CA GLN A 3 -6.09 -3.67 -7.81
C GLN A 3 -4.71 -3.96 -7.26
N ILE A 4 -4.15 -3.03 -6.51
CA ILE A 4 -2.90 -3.21 -5.78
C ILE A 4 -3.08 -2.94 -4.30
N ILE A 5 -2.27 -3.61 -3.50
CA ILE A 5 -2.08 -3.28 -2.08
C ILE A 5 -0.76 -2.53 -1.95
N VAL A 6 -0.83 -1.34 -1.38
CA VAL A 6 0.33 -0.50 -1.03
C VAL A 6 0.51 -0.55 0.48
N HIS A 7 1.73 -0.85 0.91
CA HIS A 7 2.17 -0.79 2.29
C HIS A 7 3.08 0.43 2.47
N SER A 8 2.71 1.30 3.39
CA SER A 8 3.48 2.49 3.75
C SER A 8 3.96 2.38 5.19
N PHE A 9 5.27 2.46 5.39
CA PHE A 9 5.92 2.29 6.69
C PHE A 9 7.11 3.22 6.85
N ILE A 10 7.49 3.49 8.11
CA ILE A 10 8.67 4.30 8.44
C ILE A 10 9.83 3.36 8.73
N ARG A 11 10.96 3.56 8.05
CA ARG A 11 12.18 2.79 8.28
C ARG A 11 13.20 3.66 9.01
N ASN A 12 13.48 3.37 10.28
CA ASN A 12 14.62 3.91 11.05
C ASN A 12 15.02 5.39 10.78
N GLY A 13 14.05 6.32 10.78
CA GLY A 13 14.30 7.76 10.58
C GLY A 13 14.44 8.20 9.12
N GLU A 14 14.23 7.30 8.16
CA GLU A 14 14.05 7.58 6.74
C GLU A 14 12.63 8.09 6.47
N PRO A 15 12.43 8.87 5.39
CA PRO A 15 11.10 9.26 4.94
C PRO A 15 10.20 8.03 4.71
N CYS A 16 8.89 8.21 4.91
CA CYS A 16 7.88 7.17 4.71
C CYS A 16 8.08 6.44 3.38
N VAL A 17 8.28 5.12 3.45
CA VAL A 17 8.48 4.25 2.29
C VAL A 17 7.13 3.64 1.94
N ALA A 18 6.66 3.87 0.71
CA ALA A 18 5.49 3.20 0.15
C ALA A 18 5.93 2.13 -0.85
N ALA A 19 5.51 0.89 -0.66
CA ALA A 19 5.82 -0.23 -1.52
C ALA A 19 4.53 -0.95 -1.98
N VAL A 20 4.46 -1.29 -3.26
CA VAL A 20 3.43 -2.19 -3.77
C VAL A 20 3.81 -3.61 -3.35
N VAL A 21 2.96 -4.25 -2.55
CA VAL A 21 3.22 -5.58 -1.97
C VAL A 21 2.36 -6.68 -2.60
N PHE A 22 1.30 -6.30 -3.31
CA PHE A 22 0.42 -7.24 -4.00
C PHE A 22 -0.33 -6.56 -5.14
N ALA A 23 -0.59 -7.30 -6.23
CA ALA A 23 -1.37 -6.84 -7.38
C ALA A 23 -2.23 -7.99 -7.90
N SER A 24 -3.53 -7.76 -8.12
CA SER A 24 -4.43 -8.77 -8.68
C SER A 24 -5.70 -8.14 -9.25
N GLU A 25 -6.31 -8.80 -10.22
CA GLU A 25 -7.67 -8.50 -10.67
C GLU A 25 -8.74 -9.28 -9.88
N ASN A 26 -8.32 -10.24 -9.06
CA ASN A 26 -9.22 -11.06 -8.26
C ASN A 26 -9.48 -10.40 -6.90
N SER A 27 -10.70 -9.88 -6.73
CA SER A 27 -11.12 -9.20 -5.50
C SER A 27 -11.05 -10.09 -4.25
N GLN A 28 -11.28 -11.40 -4.39
CA GLN A 28 -11.18 -12.35 -3.27
C GLN A 28 -9.73 -12.47 -2.81
N ALA A 29 -8.79 -12.61 -3.75
CA ALA A 29 -7.36 -12.70 -3.45
C ALA A 29 -6.83 -11.39 -2.82
N ILE A 30 -7.32 -10.23 -3.28
CA ILE A 30 -7.00 -8.92 -2.68
C ILE A 30 -7.46 -8.86 -1.22
N SER A 31 -8.71 -9.26 -0.96
CA SER A 31 -9.29 -9.25 0.39
C SER A 31 -8.54 -10.17 1.36
N GLU A 32 -8.24 -11.40 0.93
CA GLU A 32 -7.48 -12.37 1.72
C GLU A 32 -6.06 -11.86 2.03
N LYS A 33 -5.37 -11.32 1.01
CA LYS A 33 -4.02 -10.76 1.20
C LYS A 33 -4.03 -9.53 2.10
N MET A 34 -5.05 -8.67 1.98
CA MET A 34 -5.21 -7.50 2.84
C MET A 34 -5.39 -7.90 4.31
N ALA A 35 -6.23 -8.91 4.58
CA ALA A 35 -6.42 -9.43 5.93
C ALA A 35 -5.13 -10.03 6.52
N GLU A 36 -4.35 -10.75 5.70
CA GLU A 36 -3.03 -11.27 6.09
C GLU A 36 -2.06 -10.12 6.45
N LEU A 37 -1.97 -9.10 5.60
CA LEU A 37 -1.07 -7.97 5.79
C LEU A 37 -1.45 -7.11 6.99
N GLN A 38 -2.74 -6.89 7.25
CA GLN A 38 -3.19 -6.17 8.45
C GLN A 38 -2.84 -6.89 9.75
N ASN A 39 -2.82 -8.23 9.73
CA ASN A 39 -2.37 -9.01 10.90
C ASN A 39 -0.84 -8.94 11.09
N LEU A 40 -0.08 -8.88 9.99
CA LEU A 40 1.38 -8.78 10.03
C LEU A 40 1.88 -7.37 10.39
N TYR A 41 1.18 -6.34 9.93
CA TYR A 41 1.55 -4.94 10.08
C TYR A 41 0.39 -4.12 10.67
N PRO A 42 -0.05 -4.40 11.91
CA PRO A 42 -1.23 -3.77 12.50
C PRO A 42 -1.10 -2.26 12.74
N TYR A 43 0.12 -1.73 12.74
CA TYR A 43 0.40 -0.31 12.99
C TYR A 43 0.85 0.46 11.74
N ASP A 44 1.04 -0.23 10.61
CA ASP A 44 1.46 0.40 9.37
C ASP A 44 0.25 0.75 8.51
N TYR A 45 0.45 1.67 7.58
CA TYR A 45 -0.61 2.07 6.67
C TYR A 45 -0.67 1.13 5.46
N LEU A 46 -1.83 0.48 5.27
CA LEU A 46 -2.12 -0.39 4.14
C LEU A 46 -3.32 0.15 3.37
N ALA A 47 -3.21 0.27 2.05
CA ALA A 47 -4.27 0.78 1.19
C ALA A 47 -4.42 -0.05 -0.08
N ILE A 48 -5.66 -0.17 -0.56
CA ILE A 48 -5.99 -0.77 -1.85
C ILE A 48 -6.24 0.36 -2.85
N TYR A 49 -5.61 0.28 -4.03
CA TYR A 49 -5.84 1.20 -5.13
C TYR A 49 -6.28 0.45 -6.38
N ASP A 50 -7.24 1.03 -7.09
CA ASP A 50 -7.57 0.61 -8.45
C ASP A 50 -6.55 1.20 -9.44
N LEU A 51 -6.03 0.36 -10.33
CA LEU A 51 -5.11 0.72 -11.38
C LEU A 51 -5.72 0.41 -12.75
N PRO A 52 -5.63 1.36 -13.71
CA PRO A 52 -5.83 1.04 -15.12
C PRO A 52 -4.95 -0.12 -15.56
N LEU A 53 -5.46 -0.98 -16.44
CA LEU A 53 -4.83 -2.23 -16.88
C LEU A 53 -3.37 -2.05 -17.38
N ASP A 54 -3.11 -0.93 -18.07
CA ASP A 54 -1.82 -0.62 -18.71
C ASP A 54 -0.93 0.31 -17.88
N THR A 55 -1.14 0.37 -16.56
CA THR A 55 -0.34 1.24 -15.70
C THR A 55 1.05 0.65 -15.49
N ASP A 56 2.05 1.29 -16.07
CA ASP A 56 3.46 0.97 -15.85
C ASP A 56 3.87 1.38 -14.42
N LEU A 57 3.96 0.39 -13.52
CA LEU A 57 4.36 0.59 -12.13
C LEU A 57 5.75 1.21 -11.98
N SER A 58 6.64 1.02 -12.97
CA SER A 58 7.99 1.59 -12.94
C SER A 58 8.02 3.09 -13.26
N LYS A 59 6.97 3.59 -13.92
CA LYS A 59 6.83 4.99 -14.32
C LYS A 59 5.84 5.77 -13.46
N LEU A 60 5.30 5.15 -12.40
CA LEU A 60 4.45 5.86 -11.47
C LEU A 60 5.26 7.02 -10.88
N PRO A 61 4.89 8.29 -11.13
CA PRO A 61 5.50 9.40 -10.43
C PRO A 61 5.30 9.11 -8.94
N HIS A 62 6.37 9.28 -8.14
CA HIS A 62 6.38 9.00 -6.71
C HIS A 62 4.98 9.17 -6.13
N TYR A 63 4.40 8.06 -5.64
CA TYR A 63 3.05 8.06 -5.05
C TYR A 63 2.96 9.29 -4.18
N PRO A 64 1.93 10.16 -4.38
CA PRO A 64 1.85 11.43 -3.65
C PRO A 64 2.06 11.06 -2.20
N SER A 65 3.21 11.48 -1.66
CA SER A 65 3.72 11.00 -0.41
C SER A 65 2.57 11.16 0.55
N LEU A 66 1.93 10.05 0.93
CA LEU A 66 0.83 10.14 1.87
C LEU A 66 1.53 10.69 3.09
N ALA A 67 1.31 11.97 3.38
CA ALA A 67 1.93 12.66 4.48
C ALA A 67 1.23 12.13 5.72
N VAL A 68 1.52 10.86 6.05
CA VAL A 68 1.03 10.20 7.23
C VAL A 68 1.67 10.97 8.37
N GLY A 69 0.90 11.91 8.93
CA GLY A 69 1.37 12.71 10.04
C GLY A 69 1.72 11.76 11.18
N LYS A 70 2.71 12.11 11.99
CA LYS A 70 3.16 11.30 13.14
C LYS A 70 2.02 10.92 14.11
N GLY A 71 0.85 11.55 14.00
CA GLY A 71 -0.39 11.23 14.74
C GLY A 71 -1.41 10.33 14.02
N GLU A 72 -1.21 9.93 12.76
CA GLU A 72 -2.12 9.06 12.01
C GLU A 72 -1.73 7.57 12.07
N ILE A 73 -0.46 7.26 12.36
CA ILE A 73 0.05 5.91 12.67
C ILE A 73 -0.28 5.43 14.10
N SER A 74 -1.07 6.20 14.84
CA SER A 74 -1.46 5.86 16.22
C SER A 74 -2.96 5.56 16.26
N LYS A 75 -3.34 4.34 15.90
CA LYS A 75 -4.62 3.78 16.32
C LYS A 75 -4.47 2.30 16.64
#